data_AF-A0A315U5M0-F1
#
_entry.id   AF-A0A315U5M0-F1
#
_cell.length_a   1.000
_cell.length_b   1.000
_cell.length_c   1.000
_cell.angle_alpha   90.00
_cell.angle_beta   90.00
_cell.angle_gamma   90.00
#
_symmetry.space_group_name_H-M   'P 1'
#
loop_
_entity.id
_entity.type
_entity.pdbx_description
1 polymer ?
#
loop_
_entity_poly.entity_id
_entity_poly.type
_entity_poly.pdbx_seq_one_letter_code
_entity_poly.pdbx_strand_id
1 'polypeptide(L)'
;MEPSKEEILAGYGRARRDLRAWLAGATAADLRRASDGTRWTNEELLFHMVFGYMVVRVLLPLVHVVSRLPPPVGKAFAAVLNAGTRPFDAVNYWGSRAATLVYNRERMGRKLDRTIAALSRRLEHESSRSLMRSMAFPDRWDPFFKPRMTLNAIYAYPTWHFDFHARQLTVRLLDDPGAS
;
A
#
# COMPACT_ATOMS: atom_id res chain seq x y z
N MET A 1 -8.51 -7.35 16.96
CA MET A 1 -9.13 -8.31 16.03
C MET A 1 -8.63 -7.96 14.63
N GLU A 2 -8.26 -8.94 13.79
CA GLU A 2 -7.90 -8.64 12.40
C GLU A 2 -9.15 -8.28 11.60
N PRO A 3 -9.07 -7.36 10.61
CA PRO A 3 -10.23 -6.95 9.86
C PRO A 3 -10.82 -8.11 9.05
N SER A 4 -12.14 -8.09 8.90
CA SER A 4 -12.86 -8.95 7.99
C SER A 4 -12.52 -8.63 6.53
N LYS A 5 -12.83 -9.56 5.62
CA LYS A 5 -12.70 -9.32 4.18
C LYS A 5 -13.52 -8.10 3.73
N GLU A 6 -14.72 -7.95 4.27
CA GLU A 6 -15.61 -6.84 3.95
C GLU A 6 -15.00 -5.49 4.34
N GLU A 7 -14.41 -5.39 5.54
CA GLU A 7 -13.71 -4.19 5.98
C GLU A 7 -12.50 -3.86 5.11
N ILE A 8 -11.73 -4.87 4.70
CA ILE A 8 -10.59 -4.69 3.78
C ILE A 8 -11.08 -4.18 2.42
N LEU A 9 -12.10 -4.80 1.84
CA LEU A 9 -12.68 -4.40 0.55
C LEU A 9 -13.31 -3.00 0.62
N ALA A 10 -13.97 -2.66 1.72
CA ALA A 10 -14.48 -1.32 1.96
C ALA A 10 -13.35 -0.29 2.05
N GLY A 11 -12.25 -0.64 2.70
CA GLY A 11 -11.01 0.16 2.74
C GLY A 11 -10.44 0.43 1.35
N TYR A 12 -10.36 -0.60 0.51
CA TYR A 12 -9.94 -0.45 -0.89
C TYR A 12 -10.87 0.48 -1.66
N GLY A 13 -12.18 0.32 -1.46
CA GLY A 13 -13.20 1.19 -2.07
C GLY A 13 -13.02 2.66 -1.69
N ARG A 14 -12.73 2.95 -0.41
CA ARG A 14 -12.45 4.31 0.10
C ARG A 14 -11.18 4.88 -0.53
N ALA A 15 -10.05 4.17 -0.40
CA ALA A 15 -8.76 4.62 -0.94
C ALA A 15 -8.82 4.97 -2.44
N ARG A 16 -9.59 4.17 -3.21
CA ARG A 16 -9.83 4.45 -4.63
C ARG A 16 -10.59 5.76 -4.86
N ARG A 17 -11.66 6.02 -4.09
CA ARG A 17 -12.45 7.26 -4.23
C ARG A 17 -11.63 8.47 -3.81
N ASP A 18 -10.94 8.38 -2.68
CA ASP A 18 -10.17 9.49 -2.12
C ASP A 18 -9.03 9.88 -3.06
N LEU A 19 -8.29 8.89 -3.59
CA LEU A 19 -7.25 9.15 -4.59
C LEU A 19 -7.81 9.87 -5.82
N ARG A 20 -8.96 9.43 -6.35
CA ARG A 20 -9.58 10.07 -7.51
C ARG A 20 -9.99 11.51 -7.20
N ALA A 21 -10.57 11.76 -6.03
CA ALA A 21 -10.96 13.09 -5.60
C ALA A 21 -9.75 14.02 -5.47
N TRP A 22 -8.65 13.58 -4.83
CA TRP A 22 -7.41 14.38 -4.76
C TRP A 22 -6.81 14.66 -6.15
N LEU A 23 -6.75 13.66 -7.03
CA LEU A 23 -6.18 13.84 -8.36
C LEU A 23 -7.02 14.76 -9.27
N ALA A 24 -8.35 14.75 -9.08
CA ALA A 24 -9.27 15.62 -9.79
C ALA A 24 -9.26 17.06 -9.26
N GLY A 25 -9.17 17.23 -7.93
CA GLY A 25 -9.27 18.54 -7.27
C GLY A 25 -7.97 19.31 -7.12
N ALA A 26 -6.82 18.65 -7.05
CA ALA A 26 -5.55 19.33 -6.82
C ALA A 26 -5.10 20.11 -8.06
N THR A 27 -4.69 21.36 -7.91
CA THR A 27 -4.03 22.10 -8.99
C THR A 27 -2.61 21.58 -9.24
N ALA A 28 -1.97 22.00 -10.33
CA ALA A 28 -0.56 21.63 -10.57
C ALA A 28 0.38 22.21 -9.50
N ALA A 29 0.04 23.37 -8.93
CA ALA A 29 0.78 23.97 -7.83
C ALA A 29 0.61 23.17 -6.53
N ASP A 30 -0.61 22.73 -6.24
CA ASP A 30 -0.90 21.88 -5.09
C ASP A 30 -0.10 20.58 -5.09
N LEU A 31 -0.04 19.92 -6.25
CA LEU A 31 0.69 18.67 -6.42
C LEU A 31 2.22 18.84 -6.22
N ARG A 32 2.78 19.97 -6.65
CA ARG A 32 4.22 20.27 -6.48
C ARG A 32 4.58 20.78 -5.10
N ARG A 33 3.61 21.21 -4.29
CA ARG A 33 3.86 21.67 -2.92
C ARG A 33 4.32 20.51 -2.03
N ALA A 34 5.13 20.84 -1.03
CA ALA A 34 5.57 19.88 -0.02
C ALA A 34 4.38 19.30 0.76
N SER A 35 4.47 18.00 1.06
CA SER A 35 3.61 17.33 2.03
C SER A 35 4.11 17.58 3.45
N ASP A 36 3.25 17.38 4.45
CA ASP A 36 3.56 17.64 5.85
C ASP A 36 4.35 16.49 6.50
N GLY A 37 5.43 16.83 7.19
CA GLY A 37 6.27 15.85 7.89
C GLY A 37 7.02 14.86 6.98
N THR A 38 7.12 15.12 5.67
CA THR A 38 7.89 14.27 4.74
C THR A 38 8.84 15.09 3.85
N ARG A 39 9.73 14.40 3.11
CA ARG A 39 10.62 15.01 2.11
C ARG A 39 10.00 15.08 0.71
N TRP A 40 8.75 14.63 0.55
CA TRP A 40 8.07 14.49 -0.72
C TRP A 40 7.09 15.63 -0.99
N THR A 41 6.87 15.90 -2.27
CA THR A 41 5.72 16.68 -2.75
C THR A 41 4.41 15.88 -2.57
N ASN A 42 3.27 16.54 -2.67
CA ASN A 42 1.97 15.85 -2.63
C ASN A 42 1.82 14.81 -3.74
N GLU A 43 2.33 15.08 -4.95
CA GLU A 43 2.28 14.11 -6.06
C GLU A 43 3.12 12.86 -5.79
N GLU A 44 4.32 13.03 -5.25
CA GLU A 44 5.20 11.93 -4.87
C GLU A 44 4.60 11.10 -3.73
N LEU A 45 3.98 11.76 -2.74
CA LEU A 45 3.31 11.09 -1.63
C LEU A 45 2.07 10.31 -2.10
N LEU A 46 1.23 10.90 -2.97
CA LEU A 46 0.09 10.20 -3.59
C LEU A 46 0.55 8.97 -4.37
N PHE A 47 1.65 9.07 -5.12
CA PHE A 47 2.21 7.90 -5.78
C PHE A 47 2.68 6.85 -4.77
N HIS A 48 3.36 7.27 -3.71
CA HIS A 48 3.83 6.37 -2.65
C HIS A 48 2.68 5.59 -2.00
N MET A 49 1.54 6.24 -1.77
CA MET A 49 0.31 5.59 -1.30
C MET A 49 -0.18 4.51 -2.28
N VAL A 50 -0.13 4.74 -3.60
CA VAL A 50 -0.45 3.71 -4.62
C VAL A 50 0.61 2.59 -4.63
N PHE A 51 1.88 2.95 -4.44
CA PHE A 51 2.98 2.00 -4.41
C PHE A 51 2.84 0.98 -3.29
N GLY A 52 2.32 1.36 -2.12
CA GLY A 52 2.00 0.42 -1.02
C GLY A 52 1.11 -0.75 -1.48
N TYR A 53 0.06 -0.47 -2.26
CA TYR A 53 -0.78 -1.51 -2.85
C TYR A 53 -0.05 -2.37 -3.89
N MET A 54 0.85 -1.77 -4.67
CA MET A 54 1.64 -2.51 -5.66
C MET A 54 2.61 -3.49 -5.00
N VAL A 55 3.27 -3.08 -3.91
CA VAL A 55 4.16 -3.94 -3.12
C VAL A 55 3.40 -5.16 -2.59
N VAL A 56 2.19 -4.97 -2.07
CA VAL A 56 1.35 -6.08 -1.57
C VAL A 56 1.06 -7.13 -2.65
N ARG A 57 0.85 -6.73 -3.91
CA ARG A 57 0.67 -7.70 -5.01
C ARG A 57 1.87 -8.62 -5.21
N VAL A 58 3.08 -8.13 -4.91
CA VAL A 58 4.33 -8.90 -4.98
C VAL A 58 4.51 -9.75 -3.72
N LEU A 59 4.13 -9.23 -2.55
CA LEU A 59 4.27 -9.93 -1.27
C LEU A 59 3.30 -11.12 -1.12
N LEU A 60 2.07 -11.00 -1.59
CA LEU A 60 1.06 -12.05 -1.42
C LEU A 60 1.45 -13.44 -1.98
N PRO A 61 1.95 -13.60 -3.23
CA PRO A 61 2.40 -14.90 -3.71
C PRO A 61 3.60 -15.42 -2.92
N LEU A 62 4.50 -14.54 -2.51
CA LEU A 62 5.66 -14.90 -1.71
C LEU A 62 5.26 -15.46 -0.35
N VAL A 63 4.34 -14.79 0.35
CA VAL A 63 3.81 -15.26 1.64
C VAL A 63 3.06 -16.57 1.47
N HIS A 64 2.31 -16.73 0.38
CA HIS A 64 1.64 -17.98 0.05
C HIS A 64 2.58 -19.19 -0.06
N VAL A 65 3.76 -18.97 -0.63
CA VAL A 65 4.79 -20.02 -0.79
C VAL A 65 5.51 -20.25 0.53
N VAL A 66 6.05 -19.19 1.13
CA VAL A 66 6.90 -19.28 2.33
C VAL A 66 6.13 -19.76 3.55
N SER A 67 4.86 -19.39 3.71
CA SER A 67 4.02 -19.86 4.83
C SER A 67 3.72 -21.36 4.81
N ARG A 68 4.04 -22.06 3.71
CA ARG A 68 3.95 -23.53 3.60
C ARG A 68 5.27 -24.24 3.92
N LEU A 69 6.37 -23.50 4.06
CA LEU A 69 7.70 -24.03 4.32
C LEU A 69 7.93 -24.20 5.83
N PRO A 70 8.87 -25.08 6.24
CA PRO A 70 9.21 -25.25 7.64
C PRO A 70 9.66 -23.92 8.30
N PRO A 71 9.39 -23.72 9.61
CA PRO A 71 9.69 -22.46 10.30
C PRO A 71 11.11 -21.90 10.14
N PRO A 72 12.19 -22.72 10.09
CA PRO A 72 13.54 -22.20 9.86
C PRO A 72 13.71 -21.47 8.52
N VAL A 73 13.04 -21.95 7.46
CA VAL A 73 13.08 -21.34 6.12
C VAL A 73 12.38 -19.98 6.13
N GLY A 74 11.25 -19.86 6.83
CA GLY A 74 10.55 -18.58 7.00
C GLY A 74 11.39 -17.53 7.74
N LYS A 75 12.16 -17.95 8.76
CA LYS A 75 13.09 -17.06 9.49
C LYS A 75 14.26 -16.62 8.62
N ALA A 76 14.87 -17.54 7.87
CA ALA A 76 15.93 -17.22 6.93
C ALA A 76 15.44 -16.26 5.83
N PHE A 77 14.23 -16.49 5.32
CA PHE A 77 13.60 -15.61 4.34
C PHE A 77 13.39 -14.18 4.87
N ALA A 78 12.88 -14.03 6.09
CA ALA A 78 12.74 -12.73 6.74
C ALA A 78 14.10 -12.04 6.97
N ALA A 79 15.14 -12.81 7.32
CA ALA A 79 16.49 -12.29 7.46
C ALA A 79 17.05 -11.78 6.12
N VAL A 80 16.80 -12.49 5.02
CA VAL A 80 17.18 -12.04 3.65
C VAL A 80 16.44 -10.76 3.26
N LEU A 81 15.14 -10.66 3.52
CA LEU A 81 14.40 -9.41 3.30
C LEU A 81 14.95 -8.27 4.17
N ASN A 82 15.22 -8.53 5.44
CA ASN A 82 15.84 -7.53 6.32
C ASN A 82 17.24 -7.09 5.82
N ALA A 83 18.03 -7.98 5.24
CA ALA A 83 19.29 -7.61 4.59
C ALA A 83 19.07 -6.74 3.33
N GLY A 84 17.93 -6.92 2.65
CA GLY A 84 17.47 -6.11 1.52
C GLY A 84 16.85 -4.76 1.88
N THR A 85 16.83 -4.35 3.16
CA THR A 85 16.21 -3.08 3.62
C THR A 85 16.76 -1.86 2.89
N ARG A 86 18.09 -1.75 2.77
CA ARG A 86 18.71 -0.59 2.08
C ARG A 86 18.37 -0.52 0.59
N PRO A 87 18.43 -1.63 -0.17
CA PRO A 87 17.89 -1.69 -1.54
C PRO A 87 16.39 -1.33 -1.62
N PHE A 88 15.58 -1.81 -0.68
CA PHE A 88 14.15 -1.49 -0.63
C PHE A 88 13.91 0.00 -0.37
N ASP A 89 14.59 0.60 0.61
CA ASP A 89 14.49 2.03 0.91
C ASP A 89 14.87 2.88 -0.31
N ALA A 90 15.92 2.47 -1.03
CA ALA A 90 16.34 3.11 -2.26
C ALA A 90 15.27 2.98 -3.36
N VAL A 91 14.73 1.78 -3.60
CA VAL A 91 13.63 1.57 -4.57
C VAL A 91 12.37 2.31 -4.16
N ASN A 92 12.06 2.39 -2.86
CA ASN A 92 10.88 3.05 -2.34
C ASN A 92 10.97 4.56 -2.53
N TYR A 93 12.12 5.16 -2.19
CA TYR A 93 12.36 6.58 -2.37
C TYR A 93 12.57 6.98 -3.84
N TRP A 94 13.49 6.32 -4.55
CA TRP A 94 13.79 6.63 -5.96
C TRP A 94 12.71 6.15 -6.90
N GLY A 95 12.04 5.04 -6.61
CA GLY A 95 10.87 4.59 -7.37
C GLY A 95 9.73 5.58 -7.25
N SER A 96 9.50 6.17 -6.07
CA SER A 96 8.49 7.22 -5.90
C SER A 96 8.89 8.52 -6.59
N ARG A 97 10.15 8.96 -6.48
CA ARG A 97 10.66 10.17 -7.15
C ARG A 97 10.79 10.07 -8.68
N ALA A 98 11.14 8.89 -9.20
CA ALA A 98 11.29 8.67 -10.64
C ALA A 98 9.96 8.34 -11.32
N ALA A 99 9.02 7.71 -10.59
CA ALA A 99 7.71 7.40 -11.15
C ALA A 99 6.83 8.63 -11.33
N THR A 100 6.96 9.69 -10.52
CA THR A 100 6.23 10.96 -10.76
C THR A 100 6.62 11.63 -12.07
N LEU A 101 7.85 11.39 -12.56
CA LEU A 101 8.29 11.85 -13.88
C LEU A 101 7.61 11.09 -15.04
N VAL A 102 6.98 9.94 -14.78
CA VAL A 102 6.40 9.04 -15.81
C VAL A 102 4.88 8.84 -15.65
N TYR A 103 4.36 8.98 -14.43
CA TYR A 103 2.95 8.85 -14.09
C TYR A 103 2.28 10.22 -14.06
N ASN A 104 1.62 10.55 -15.17
CA ASN A 104 0.57 11.57 -15.11
C ASN A 104 -0.57 11.11 -14.17
N ARG A 105 -1.32 12.06 -13.62
CA ARG A 105 -2.44 11.84 -12.68
C ARG A 105 -3.35 10.66 -13.09
N GLU A 106 -3.72 10.60 -14.36
CA GLU A 106 -4.58 9.53 -14.87
C GLU A 106 -3.95 8.15 -14.80
N ARG A 107 -2.65 8.01 -15.11
CA ARG A 107 -1.95 6.73 -15.02
C ARG A 107 -1.90 6.26 -13.56
N MET A 108 -1.75 7.17 -12.60
CA MET A 108 -1.73 6.85 -11.17
C MET A 108 -3.08 6.27 -10.71
N GLY A 109 -4.18 6.97 -11.00
CA GLY A 109 -5.53 6.50 -10.68
C GLY A 109 -5.85 5.13 -11.31
N ARG A 110 -5.57 4.98 -12.62
CA ARG A 110 -5.74 3.69 -13.33
C ARG A 110 -4.87 2.56 -12.74
N LYS A 111 -3.68 2.88 -12.21
CA LYS A 111 -2.79 1.89 -11.61
C LYS A 111 -3.34 1.40 -10.27
N LEU A 112 -3.86 2.30 -9.43
CA LEU A 112 -4.52 1.91 -8.19
C LEU A 112 -5.76 1.05 -8.50
N ASP A 113 -6.60 1.48 -9.44
CA ASP A 113 -7.82 0.75 -9.82
C ASP A 113 -7.53 -0.71 -10.21
N ARG A 114 -6.58 -0.92 -11.12
CA ARG A 114 -6.19 -2.27 -11.58
C ARG A 114 -5.59 -3.10 -10.45
N THR A 115 -4.82 -2.46 -9.58
CA THR A 115 -4.17 -3.11 -8.44
C THR A 115 -5.21 -3.55 -7.42
N ILE A 116 -6.13 -2.67 -7.02
CA ILE A 116 -7.24 -2.98 -6.12
C ILE A 116 -8.14 -4.06 -6.72
N ALA A 117 -8.47 -4.00 -8.01
CA ALA A 117 -9.30 -5.03 -8.64
C ALA A 117 -8.62 -6.41 -8.59
N ALA A 118 -7.30 -6.47 -8.80
CA ALA A 118 -6.56 -7.73 -8.68
C ALA A 118 -6.48 -8.23 -7.22
N LEU A 119 -6.27 -7.34 -6.26
CA LEU A 119 -6.23 -7.69 -4.83
C LEU A 119 -7.60 -8.15 -4.33
N SER A 120 -8.67 -7.45 -4.69
CA SER A 120 -10.06 -7.79 -4.31
C SER A 120 -10.44 -9.17 -4.81
N ARG A 121 -10.23 -9.43 -6.12
CA ARG A 121 -10.47 -10.77 -6.69
C ARG A 121 -9.69 -11.84 -5.95
N ARG A 122 -8.42 -11.60 -5.63
CA ARG A 122 -7.62 -12.61 -4.92
C ARG A 122 -8.14 -12.84 -3.51
N LEU A 123 -8.44 -11.77 -2.77
CA LEU A 123 -8.98 -11.82 -1.41
C LEU A 123 -10.30 -12.59 -1.33
N GLU A 124 -11.19 -12.39 -2.30
CA GLU A 124 -12.46 -13.13 -2.41
C GLU A 124 -12.21 -14.65 -2.45
N HIS A 125 -11.19 -15.10 -3.19
CA HIS A 125 -10.84 -16.52 -3.32
C HIS A 125 -10.06 -17.11 -2.13
N GLU A 126 -9.60 -16.29 -1.18
CA GLU A 126 -8.88 -16.81 0.00
C GLU A 126 -9.83 -17.57 0.95
N SER A 127 -9.46 -18.77 1.39
CA SER A 127 -10.19 -19.43 2.49
C SER A 127 -9.81 -18.83 3.85
N SER A 128 -10.66 -18.99 4.87
CA SER A 128 -10.34 -18.60 6.25
C SER A 128 -9.03 -19.22 6.74
N ARG A 129 -8.76 -20.49 6.36
CA ARG A 129 -7.51 -21.18 6.66
C ARG A 129 -6.30 -20.53 5.97
N SER A 130 -6.45 -20.08 4.72
CA SER A 130 -5.38 -19.35 4.02
C SER A 130 -5.09 -18.03 4.72
N LEU A 131 -6.11 -17.26 5.04
CA LEU A 131 -5.99 -15.95 5.70
C LEU A 131 -5.26 -16.02 7.05
N MET A 132 -5.43 -17.11 7.81
CA MET A 132 -4.74 -17.33 9.08
C MET A 132 -3.26 -17.73 8.94
N ARG A 133 -2.78 -18.09 7.74
CA ARG A 133 -1.36 -18.42 7.55
C ARG A 133 -0.51 -17.18 7.81
N SER A 134 0.58 -17.36 8.55
CA SER A 134 1.52 -16.30 8.87
C SER A 134 2.94 -16.67 8.49
N MET A 135 3.77 -15.66 8.30
CA MET A 135 5.21 -15.81 8.17
C MET A 135 5.94 -14.72 8.95
N ALA A 136 7.23 -14.93 9.17
CA ALA A 136 8.09 -13.87 9.65
C ALA A 136 8.18 -12.77 8.58
N PHE A 137 8.10 -11.51 9.00
CA PHE A 137 8.08 -10.35 8.11
C PHE A 137 9.20 -9.37 8.51
N PRO A 138 9.81 -8.64 7.57
CA PRO A 138 10.75 -7.58 7.91
C PRO A 138 10.05 -6.50 8.75
N ASP A 139 10.67 -6.05 9.83
CA ASP A 139 10.11 -5.07 10.78
C ASP A 139 10.70 -3.66 10.61
N ARG A 140 11.55 -3.46 9.60
CA ARG A 140 12.23 -2.18 9.34
C ARG A 140 11.77 -1.43 8.10
N TRP A 141 10.99 -2.09 7.23
CA TRP A 141 10.61 -1.52 5.93
C TRP A 141 9.44 -0.55 6.04
N ASP A 142 8.55 -0.77 7.01
CA ASP A 142 7.38 0.07 7.24
C ASP A 142 6.91 -0.04 8.70
N PRO A 143 6.46 1.06 9.34
CA PRO A 143 5.95 1.03 10.72
C PRO A 143 4.80 0.05 10.98
N PHE A 144 4.01 -0.29 9.96
CA PHE A 144 2.91 -1.24 10.09
C PHE A 144 3.34 -2.71 9.93
N PHE A 145 4.58 -2.96 9.48
CA PHE A 145 5.08 -4.32 9.43
C PHE A 145 5.43 -4.83 10.82
N LYS A 146 4.93 -6.02 11.13
CA LYS A 146 5.18 -6.70 12.41
C LYS A 146 6.09 -7.91 12.16
N PRO A 147 6.92 -8.32 13.14
CA PRO A 147 7.81 -9.48 13.00
C PRO A 147 7.11 -10.76 12.55
N ARG A 148 5.80 -10.86 12.78
CA ARG A 148 4.92 -11.87 12.22
C ARG A 148 3.65 -11.22 11.69
N MET A 149 3.30 -11.53 10.45
CA MET A 149 2.05 -11.08 9.84
C MET A 149 1.30 -12.25 9.22
N THR A 150 -0.02 -12.25 9.35
CA THR A 150 -0.93 -13.17 8.64
C THR A 150 -1.15 -12.69 7.21
N LEU A 151 -1.66 -13.56 6.33
CA LEU A 151 -2.13 -13.14 5.01
C LEU A 151 -3.23 -12.09 5.12
N ASN A 152 -4.14 -12.20 6.09
CA ASN A 152 -5.16 -11.19 6.36
C ASN A 152 -4.54 -9.81 6.64
N ALA A 153 -3.59 -9.73 7.58
CA ALA A 153 -2.90 -8.49 7.91
C ALA A 153 -2.17 -7.88 6.71
N ILE A 154 -1.62 -8.71 5.81
CA ILE A 154 -0.95 -8.24 4.59
C ILE A 154 -1.96 -7.69 3.57
N TYR A 155 -3.16 -8.25 3.47
CA TYR A 155 -4.25 -7.67 2.66
C TYR A 155 -4.75 -6.34 3.24
N ALA A 156 -4.77 -6.18 4.57
CA ALA A 156 -5.21 -4.94 5.23
C ALA A 156 -4.17 -3.81 5.20
N TYR A 157 -2.89 -4.17 5.28
CA TYR A 157 -1.75 -3.26 5.31
C TYR A 157 -1.80 -2.07 4.33
N PRO A 158 -2.07 -2.23 3.02
CA PRO A 158 -1.95 -1.12 2.09
C PRO A 158 -2.97 -0.02 2.35
N THR A 159 -4.12 -0.33 2.96
CA THR A 159 -5.09 0.69 3.38
C THR A 159 -4.62 1.42 4.65
N TRP A 160 -4.03 0.73 5.62
CA TRP A 160 -3.45 1.40 6.79
C TRP A 160 -2.30 2.34 6.40
N HIS A 161 -1.43 1.88 5.49
CA HIS A 161 -0.36 2.68 4.90
C HIS A 161 -0.93 3.91 4.17
N PHE A 162 -1.96 3.72 3.35
CA PHE A 162 -2.65 4.81 2.66
C PHE A 162 -3.25 5.84 3.64
N ASP A 163 -4.00 5.40 4.65
CA ASP A 163 -4.66 6.28 5.62
C ASP A 163 -3.67 7.02 6.52
N PHE A 164 -2.48 6.44 6.74
CA PHE A 164 -1.39 7.12 7.42
C PHE A 164 -0.84 8.28 6.59
N HIS A 165 -0.48 8.01 5.34
CA HIS A 165 0.07 9.04 4.44
C HIS A 165 -0.96 10.06 3.96
N ALA A 166 -2.25 9.72 3.93
CA ALA A 166 -3.32 10.66 3.64
C ALA A 166 -3.31 11.87 4.60
N ARG A 167 -2.93 11.65 5.87
CA ARG A 167 -2.84 12.71 6.89
C ARG A 167 -1.66 13.66 6.68
N GLN A 168 -0.70 13.27 5.84
CA GLN A 168 0.47 14.08 5.50
C GLN A 168 0.25 14.90 4.23
N LEU A 169 -0.84 14.66 3.50
CA LEU A 169 -1.18 15.47 2.33
C LEU A 169 -1.54 16.89 2.77
N THR A 170 -0.99 17.88 2.07
CA THR A 170 -1.37 19.29 2.29
C THR A 170 -2.46 19.76 1.31
N VAL A 171 -2.96 18.86 0.44
CA VAL A 171 -4.08 19.09 -0.48
C VAL A 171 -5.41 18.73 0.18
N ARG A 172 -6.45 19.52 -0.10
CA ARG A 172 -7.80 19.22 0.39
C ARG A 172 -8.40 18.07 -0.40
N LEU A 173 -9.05 17.15 0.29
CA LEU A 173 -10.00 16.25 -0.35
C LEU A 173 -11.18 17.10 -0.81
N LEU A 174 -11.56 17.01 -2.08
CA LEU A 174 -12.83 17.59 -2.49
C LEU A 174 -13.93 16.79 -1.80
N ASP A 175 -14.68 17.44 -0.92
CA ASP A 175 -15.92 16.86 -0.40
C ASP A 175 -16.88 16.68 -1.59
N ASP A 176 -17.57 15.54 -1.60
CA ASP A 176 -18.61 15.27 -2.59
C ASP A 176 -19.66 16.39 -2.48
N PRO A 177 -19.97 17.16 -3.55
CA PRO A 177 -20.93 18.27 -3.49
C PRO A 177 -22.38 17.82 -3.19
N GLY A 178 -22.61 16.56 -2.81
CA GLY A 178 -23.89 15.99 -2.42
C GLY A 178 -24.08 15.73 -0.92
N ALA A 179 -23.17 16.18 -0.04
CA ALA A 179 -23.33 16.04 1.42
C ALA A 179 -23.59 17.40 2.09
N SER A 180 -24.81 17.93 1.92
CA SER A 180 -25.42 18.95 2.80
C SER A 180 -26.94 18.78 2.75
#